data_AF-A0A2D4XH81-F1
#
_entry.id   AF-A0A2D4XH81-F1
#
_cell.length_a   1.000
_cell.length_b   1.000
_cell.length_c   1.000
_cell.angle_alpha   90.00
_cell.angle_beta   90.00
_cell.angle_gamma   90.00
#
_symmetry.space_group_name_H-M   'P 1'
#
loop_
_entity.id
_entity.type
_entity.pdbx_description
1 polymer ?
#
loop_
_entity_poly.entity_id
_entity_poly.type
_entity_poly.pdbx_seq_one_letter_code
_entity_poly.pdbx_strand_id
1 'polypeptide(L)' 'MERTFNITWLVLIGLTLLSAVFANLDFPYVAIIILGLSFLKFIGVAFFFMELKKANAFWKVLLVAFLTLLLVVVWAV' A
#
# COMPACT_ATOMS: atom_id res chain seq x y z
N MET A 1 -12.86 -16.32 6.41
CA MET A 1 -11.45 -15.88 6.39
C MET A 1 -10.87 -16.01 4.98
N GLU A 2 -11.01 -17.17 4.32
CA GLU A 2 -10.44 -17.46 2.99
C GLU A 2 -10.93 -16.53 1.87
N ARG A 3 -12.24 -16.19 1.84
CA ARG A 3 -12.79 -15.28 0.82
C ARG A 3 -12.14 -13.89 0.85
N THR A 4 -11.96 -13.34 2.05
CA THR A 4 -11.35 -12.01 2.23
C THR A 4 -9.87 -12.03 1.87
N PHE A 5 -9.17 -13.13 2.17
CA PHE A 5 -7.78 -13.35 1.77
C PHE A 5 -7.64 -13.36 0.24
N ASN A 6 -8.44 -14.18 -0.45
CA ASN A 6 -8.41 -14.29 -1.91
C ASN A 6 -8.74 -12.97 -2.61
N ILE A 7 -9.74 -12.24 -2.12
CA ILE A 7 -10.09 -10.91 -2.65
C ILE A 7 -8.94 -9.92 -2.45
N THR A 8 -8.36 -9.87 -1.25
CA THR A 8 -7.26 -8.94 -0.96
C THR A 8 -6.05 -9.25 -1.83
N TRP A 9 -5.74 -10.54 -2.02
CA TRP A 9 -4.65 -10.97 -2.88
C TRP A 9 -4.87 -10.57 -4.34
N LEU A 10 -6.08 -10.75 -4.87
CA LEU A 10 -6.45 -10.34 -6.23
C LEU A 10 -6.35 -8.81 -6.39
N VAL A 11 -6.80 -8.04 -5.40
CA VAL A 11 -6.64 -6.57 -5.38
C VAL A 11 -5.17 -6.17 -5.39
N LEU A 12 -4.31 -6.82 -4.61
CA LEU A 12 -2.86 -6.52 -4.58
C LEU A 12 -2.18 -6.82 -5.93
N ILE A 13 -2.59 -7.89 -6.61
CA ILE A 13 -2.13 -8.18 -7.97
C ILE A 13 -2.57 -7.08 -8.93
N GLY A 14 -3.84 -6.68 -8.89
CA GLY A 14 -4.36 -5.57 -9.69
C GLY A 14 -3.58 -4.29 -9.48
N LEU A 15 -3.30 -3.91 -8.22
CA LEU A 15 -2.48 -2.74 -7.88
C LEU A 15 -1.03 -2.85 -8.39
N THR A 16 -0.48 -4.06 -8.42
CA THR A 16 0.88 -4.32 -8.92
C THR A 16 0.94 -4.15 -10.44
N LEU A 17 -0.01 -4.73 -11.16
CA LEU A 17 -0.13 -4.53 -12.62
C LEU A 17 -0.35 -3.05 -12.96
N LEU A 18 -1.21 -2.36 -12.22
CA LEU A 18 -1.45 -0.93 -12.39
C LEU A 18 -0.16 -0.11 -12.18
N SER A 19 0.62 -0.44 -11.14
CA SER A 19 1.92 0.21 -10.89
C SER A 19 2.89 0.00 -12.06
N ALA A 20 2.93 -1.22 -12.62
CA ALA A 20 3.77 -1.55 -13.76
C ALA A 20 3.35 -0.79 -15.04
N VAL A 21 2.04 -0.62 -15.27
CA VAL A 21 1.54 0.20 -16.38
C VAL A 21 2.00 1.64 -16.22
N PHE A 22 1.76 2.27 -15.06
CA PHE A 22 2.19 3.65 -14.81
C PHE A 22 3.70 3.85 -14.92
N ALA A 23 4.51 2.85 -14.52
CA ALA A 23 5.97 2.92 -14.63
C ALA A 23 6.49 2.99 -16.07
N ASN A 24 5.68 2.60 -17.06
CA ASN A 24 6.04 2.65 -18.49
C ASN A 24 5.41 3.84 -19.23
N LEU A 25 4.61 4.67 -18.54
CA LEU A 25 4.02 5.87 -19.12
C LEU A 25 4.94 7.06 -18.88
N ASP A 26 5.11 7.89 -19.91
CA ASP A 26 5.85 9.15 -19.80
C ASP A 26 4.92 10.27 -19.27
N PHE A 27 4.59 10.18 -17.98
CA PHE A 27 3.64 11.07 -17.32
C PHE A 27 4.30 11.77 -16.12
N PRO A 28 4.16 13.09 -15.96
CA PRO A 28 4.95 13.88 -15.01
C PRO A 28 4.69 13.52 -13.53
N TYR A 29 3.55 12.89 -13.22
CA TYR A 29 3.19 12.53 -11.85
C TYR A 29 3.30 11.03 -11.56
N VAL A 30 3.99 10.25 -12.41
CA VAL A 30 4.14 8.79 -12.25
C VAL A 30 4.71 8.42 -10.89
N ALA A 31 5.71 9.16 -10.39
CA ALA A 31 6.30 8.92 -9.08
C ALA A 31 5.27 9.05 -7.94
N ILE A 32 4.46 10.11 -7.93
CA ILE A 32 3.38 10.30 -6.93
C ILE A 32 2.38 9.16 -7.00
N ILE A 33 1.97 8.79 -8.21
CA ILE A 33 0.98 7.73 -8.43
C ILE A 33 1.52 6.40 -7.88
N ILE A 34 2.76 6.03 -8.23
CA ILE A 34 3.37 4.78 -7.76
C ILE A 34 3.54 4.79 -6.23
N LEU A 35 3.91 5.93 -5.63
CA LEU A 35 3.99 6.08 -4.18
C LEU A 35 2.63 5.89 -3.50
N GLY A 36 1.57 6.51 -4.03
CA GLY A 36 0.21 6.32 -3.54
C GLY A 36 -0.28 4.87 -3.67
N LEU A 37 0.04 4.20 -4.79
CA LEU A 37 -0.25 2.78 -4.98
C LEU A 37 0.53 1.90 -4.01
N SER A 38 1.79 2.24 -3.71
CA SER A 38 2.61 1.55 -2.72
C SER A 38 2.01 1.64 -1.31
N PHE A 39 1.55 2.82 -0.91
CA PHE A 39 0.86 3.04 0.36
C PHE A 39 -0.38 2.15 0.50
N LEU A 40 -1.22 2.09 -0.53
CA LEU A 40 -2.43 1.27 -0.52
C LEU A 40 -2.11 -0.23 -0.43
N LYS A 41 -1.07 -0.69 -1.15
CA LYS A 41 -0.57 -2.07 -1.05
C LYS A 41 -0.09 -2.40 0.36
N PHE A 42 0.68 -1.51 1.00
CA PHE A 42 1.17 -1.70 2.37
C PHE A 42 0.02 -1.85 3.38
N ILE A 43 -1.01 -1.00 3.28
CA ILE A 43 -2.21 -1.13 4.14
C ILE A 43 -2.91 -2.47 3.90
N GLY A 44 -3.08 -2.86 2.63
CA GLY A 44 -3.68 -4.16 2.28
C GLY A 44 -2.95 -5.33 2.92
N VAL A 45 -1.62 -5.36 2.82
CA VAL A 45 -0.78 -6.40 3.44
C VAL A 45 -0.90 -6.36 4.96
N ALA A 46 -0.70 -5.18 5.55
CA ALA A 46 -0.71 -4.98 6.98
C ALA A 46 -2.02 -5.42 7.66
N PHE A 47 -3.17 -4.96 7.17
CA PHE A 47 -4.44 -5.23 7.83
C PHE A 47 -5.01 -6.61 7.54
N PHE A 48 -4.70 -7.22 6.39
CA PHE A 48 -5.31 -8.50 5.99
C PHE A 48 -4.37 -9.71 6.09
N PHE A 49 -3.05 -9.53 5.93
CA PHE A 49 -2.07 -10.63 6.02
C PHE A 49 -1.31 -10.62 7.33
N MET A 50 -0.98 -9.45 7.88
CA MET A 50 -0.34 -9.34 9.21
C MET A 50 -1.36 -9.27 10.37
N GLU A 51 -2.64 -9.52 10.07
CA GLU A 51 -3.76 -9.50 11.02
C GLU A 51 -3.87 -8.25 11.91
N LEU A 52 -3.33 -7.09 11.49
CA LEU A 52 -3.35 -5.86 12.30
C LEU A 52 -4.76 -5.37 12.63
N LYS A 53 -5.80 -5.87 11.96
CA LYS A 53 -7.20 -5.67 12.35
C LYS A 53 -7.48 -6.10 13.79
N LYS A 54 -6.88 -7.21 14.24
CA LYS A 54 -7.03 -7.75 15.60
C LYS A 54 -6.11 -7.07 16.62
N ALA A 55 -5.12 -6.30 16.16
CA ALA A 55 -4.17 -5.64 17.03
C ALA A 55 -4.77 -4.42 17.73
N ASN A 56 -4.13 -4.04 18.85
CA ASN A 56 -4.45 -2.82 19.59
C ASN A 56 -4.37 -1.59 18.68
N ALA A 57 -5.20 -0.58 18.98
CA ALA A 57 -5.26 0.66 18.22
C ALA A 57 -3.88 1.34 18.09
N PHE A 58 -3.01 1.19 19.10
CA PHE A 58 -1.63 1.65 19.07
C PHE A 58 -0.87 1.19 17.82
N TRP A 59 -0.92 -0.10 17.48
CA TRP A 59 -0.21 -0.65 16.32
C TRP A 59 -0.76 -0.15 15.00
N LYS A 60 -2.08 0.06 14.93
CA LYS A 60 -2.75 0.60 13.75
C LYS A 60 -2.31 2.04 13.49
N VAL A 61 -2.27 2.87 14.55
CA VAL A 61 -1.81 4.27 14.48
C VAL A 61 -0.32 4.32 14.15
N LEU A 62 0.50 3.50 14.81
CA LEU A 62 1.95 3.48 14.58
C LEU A 62 2.29 3.11 13.13
N LEU A 63 1.57 2.14 12.55
CA LEU A 63 1.74 1.79 11.15
C LEU A 63 1.39 2.94 10.21
N VAL A 64 0.27 3.61 10.44
CA VAL A 64 -0.13 4.75 9.60
C VAL A 64 0.89 5.88 9.71
N ALA A 65 1.37 6.19 10.92
CA ALA A 65 2.41 7.19 11.16
C ALA A 65 3.75 6.83 10.50
N PHE A 66 4.14 5.55 10.54
CA PHE A 66 5.33 5.08 9.85
C PHE A 66 5.20 5.19 8.34
N LEU A 67 4.05 4.79 7.77
CA LEU A 67 3.83 4.87 6.33
C LEU A 67 3.79 6.32 5.83
N THR A 68 3.17 7.24 6.58
CA THR A 68 3.18 8.67 6.20
C THR A 68 4.59 9.23 6.25
N LEU A 69 5.37 8.90 7.27
CA LEU A 69 6.78 9.29 7.36
C LEU A 69 7.58 8.73 6.18
N LEU A 70 7.41 7.45 5.84
CA LEU A 70 8.07 6.81 4.71
C LEU A 70 7.75 7.55 3.40
N LEU A 71 6.48 7.87 3.15
CA LEU A 71 6.07 8.60 1.96
C LEU A 71 6.71 9.99 1.89
N VAL A 72 6.73 10.73 3.00
CA VAL A 72 7.33 12.07 3.04
C VAL A 72 8.84 12.00 2.79
N VAL A 73 9.53 11.03 3.40
CA VAL A 73 10.98 10.86 3.23
C VAL A 73 11.30 10.47 1.80
N VAL A 74 10.59 9.49 1.21
CA VAL A 74 10.83 9.07 -0.18
C VAL A 74 10.48 10.19 -1.17
N TRP A 75 9.46 11.01 -0.89
CA TRP A 75 9.14 12.17 -1.71
C TRP A 75 10.20 13.29 -1.64
N ALA A 76 10.88 13.42 -0.50
CA ALA A 76 11.89 14.45 -0.29
C ALA A 76 13.27 14.11 -0.90
N VAL A 77 13.49 12.85 -1.29
CA VAL A 77 14.72 12.34 -1.93
C VAL A 77 14.58 12.39 -3.44
#